data_AF-A0AAV9Q2G3-F1
#
_entry.id   AF-A0AAV9Q2G3-F1
#
_cell.length_a   1.000
_cell.length_b   1.000
_cell.length_c   1.000
_cell.angle_alpha   90.00
_cell.angle_beta   90.00
_cell.angle_gamma   90.00
#
_symmetry.space_group_name_H-M   'P 1'
#
loop_
_entity.id
_entity.type
_entity.pdbx_description
1 polymer ?
#
loop_
_entity_poly.entity_id
_entity_poly.type
_entity_poly.pdbx_seq_one_letter_code
_entity_poly.pdbx_strand_id
1 'polypeptide(L)'
;MAASIYIAWYIWDSYFYSLNIVLFRQSITQATYIGNIYTMGSCFWSLVLGVCIRFNGRIKRYALYFGVPLTILGVGLMIHFRQPGVNIGYIVMCQIFVAFGGGTLVICEQMTVMAVSTHQHIPAVLAMEGLVAYIGSSIGLAIAAAMWTGIFPQKLLENLPASAQSEFASIYGDLTVQASYPVGSPTRIAIDKSYAETQKLMLIAATSLYTITLVSIALWKDIDVKNIKQRTKGLI
;
A
#
# COMPACT_ATOMS: atom_id res chain seq x y z
N MET A 1 10.91 2.04 -10.45
CA MET A 1 10.39 2.20 -9.08
C MET A 1 8.87 2.21 -9.05
N ALA A 2 8.19 3.13 -9.77
CA ALA A 2 6.72 3.20 -9.93
C ALA A 2 6.05 1.82 -10.01
N ALA A 3 6.38 1.02 -11.03
CA ALA A 3 5.76 -0.29 -11.20
C ALA A 3 5.80 -1.15 -9.91
N SER A 4 6.97 -1.33 -9.30
CA SER A 4 7.11 -2.15 -8.08
C SER A 4 6.33 -1.60 -6.87
N ILE A 5 6.33 -0.27 -6.66
CA ILE A 5 5.66 0.34 -5.51
C ILE A 5 4.14 0.26 -5.65
N TYR A 6 3.61 0.50 -6.85
CA TYR A 6 2.17 0.43 -7.14
C TYR A 6 1.69 -1.03 -7.13
N ILE A 7 2.42 -1.98 -7.70
CA ILE A 7 2.08 -3.42 -7.61
C ILE A 7 1.97 -3.83 -6.13
N ALA A 8 2.99 -3.50 -5.32
CA ALA A 8 3.02 -3.86 -3.91
C ALA A 8 1.87 -3.23 -3.11
N TRP A 9 1.57 -1.95 -3.35
CA TRP A 9 0.44 -1.25 -2.72
C TRP A 9 -0.89 -1.97 -2.95
N TYR A 10 -1.23 -2.20 -4.22
CA TYR A 10 -2.54 -2.76 -4.57
C TYR A 10 -2.70 -4.24 -4.19
N ILE A 11 -1.60 -4.97 -3.99
CA ILE A 11 -1.67 -6.35 -3.49
C ILE A 11 -2.34 -6.41 -2.11
N TRP A 12 -1.99 -5.53 -1.17
CA TRP A 12 -2.52 -5.63 0.20
C TRP A 12 -3.69 -4.67 0.48
N ASP A 13 -3.77 -3.54 -0.22
CA ASP A 13 -4.79 -2.50 0.02
C ASP A 13 -6.19 -2.91 -0.44
N SER A 14 -6.29 -3.68 -1.54
CA SER A 14 -7.56 -4.04 -2.20
C SER A 14 -8.60 -4.72 -1.30
N TYR A 15 -8.13 -5.51 -0.33
CA TYR A 15 -8.98 -6.25 0.63
C TYR A 15 -8.80 -5.73 2.06
N PHE A 16 -8.15 -4.58 2.25
CA PHE A 16 -7.99 -3.99 3.56
C PHE A 16 -9.32 -3.45 4.10
N TYR A 17 -10.17 -2.89 3.23
CA TYR A 17 -11.49 -2.40 3.62
C TYR A 17 -12.39 -3.52 4.20
N SER A 18 -12.49 -4.66 3.51
CA SER A 18 -13.26 -5.82 4.00
C SER A 18 -12.71 -6.35 5.33
N LEU A 19 -11.38 -6.39 5.46
CA LEU A 19 -10.73 -6.80 6.71
C LEU A 19 -11.06 -5.84 7.88
N ASN A 20 -11.14 -4.53 7.67
CA ASN A 20 -11.51 -3.59 8.74
C ASN A 20 -12.95 -3.82 9.25
N ILE A 21 -13.88 -4.15 8.35
CA ILE A 21 -15.27 -4.42 8.71
C ILE A 21 -15.40 -5.76 9.43
N VAL A 22 -14.80 -6.82 8.90
CA VAL A 22 -14.97 -8.18 9.44
C VAL A 22 -14.10 -8.37 10.68
N LEU A 23 -12.77 -8.24 10.54
CA LEU A 23 -11.84 -8.59 11.62
C LEU A 23 -11.81 -7.51 12.72
N PHE A 24 -11.78 -6.23 12.34
CA PHE A 24 -11.70 -5.13 13.31
C PHE A 24 -13.05 -4.56 13.72
N ARG A 25 -14.16 -5.14 13.21
CA ARG A 25 -15.53 -4.81 13.59
C ARG A 25 -15.83 -3.31 13.46
N GLN A 26 -15.23 -2.67 12.46
CA GLN A 26 -15.44 -1.25 12.20
C GLN A 26 -16.73 -1.03 11.42
N SER A 27 -17.40 0.08 11.69
CA SER A 27 -18.47 0.53 10.80
C SER A 27 -17.90 0.89 9.43
N ILE A 28 -18.76 0.85 8.41
CA ILE A 28 -18.45 1.28 7.04
C ILE A 28 -17.75 2.66 7.05
N THR A 29 -18.24 3.59 7.87
CA THR A 29 -17.67 4.93 8.01
C THR A 29 -16.26 4.90 8.59
N GLN A 30 -16.04 4.17 9.68
CA GLN A 30 -14.72 4.10 10.33
C GLN A 30 -13.69 3.35 9.47
N ALA A 31 -14.10 2.26 8.80
CA ALA A 31 -13.25 1.54 7.85
C ALA A 31 -12.81 2.45 6.70
N THR A 32 -13.74 3.28 6.19
CA THR A 32 -13.44 4.29 5.17
C THR A 32 -12.47 5.35 5.69
N TYR A 33 -12.65 5.83 6.92
CA TYR A 33 -11.70 6.79 7.51
C TYR A 33 -10.31 6.21 7.65
N ILE A 34 -10.17 4.97 8.11
CA ILE A 34 -8.87 4.30 8.26
C ILE A 34 -8.17 4.16 6.90
N GLY A 35 -8.90 3.81 5.84
CA GLY A 35 -8.33 3.79 4.49
C GLY A 35 -7.87 5.18 4.02
N ASN A 36 -8.64 6.22 4.32
CA ASN A 36 -8.31 7.60 3.93
C ASN A 36 -7.14 8.22 4.71
N ILE A 37 -6.71 7.63 5.83
CA ILE A 37 -5.50 8.07 6.55
C ILE A 37 -4.29 8.09 5.61
N TYR A 38 -4.19 7.09 4.72
CA TYR A 38 -3.10 7.05 3.75
C TYR A 38 -3.15 8.23 2.78
N THR A 39 -4.29 8.46 2.12
CA THR A 39 -4.42 9.53 1.12
C THR A 39 -4.17 10.90 1.77
N MET A 40 -4.80 11.18 2.91
CA MET A 40 -4.63 12.46 3.60
C MET A 40 -3.22 12.62 4.16
N GLY A 41 -2.68 11.57 4.79
CA GLY A 41 -1.36 11.58 5.39
C GLY A 41 -0.24 11.71 4.35
N SER A 42 -0.38 11.03 3.22
CA SER A 42 0.59 11.09 2.12
C SER A 42 0.57 12.46 1.44
N CYS A 43 -0.61 13.05 1.18
CA CYS A 43 -0.71 14.41 0.64
C CYS A 43 -0.12 15.46 1.60
N PHE A 44 -0.43 15.38 2.89
CA PHE A 44 0.12 16.28 3.89
C PHE A 44 1.66 16.15 3.99
N TRP A 45 2.15 14.91 4.15
CA TRP A 45 3.59 14.64 4.23
C TRP A 45 4.31 15.06 2.95
N SER A 46 3.63 14.94 1.82
CA SER A 46 4.17 15.33 0.53
C SER A 46 4.57 16.81 0.48
N LEU A 47 3.73 17.68 1.03
CA LEU A 47 4.04 19.11 1.13
C LEU A 47 5.26 19.35 2.03
N VAL A 48 5.31 18.69 3.19
CA VAL A 48 6.41 18.81 4.15
C VAL A 48 7.73 18.38 3.50
N LEU A 49 7.74 17.23 2.84
CA LEU A 49 8.94 16.72 2.18
C LEU A 49 9.36 17.62 1.01
N GLY A 50 8.42 18.14 0.22
CA GLY A 50 8.73 19.09 -0.84
C GLY A 50 9.51 20.31 -0.32
N VAL A 51 9.10 20.84 0.84
CA VAL A 51 9.83 21.91 1.54
C VAL A 51 11.20 21.43 2.02
N CYS A 52 11.31 20.24 2.61
CA CYS A 52 12.62 19.68 3.01
C CYS A 52 13.58 19.52 1.82
N ILE A 53 13.10 19.04 0.67
CA ILE A 53 13.93 18.87 -0.53
C ILE A 53 14.34 20.23 -1.09
N ARG A 54 13.48 21.26 -1.03
CA ARG A 54 13.84 22.64 -1.39
C ARG A 54 15.09 23.12 -0.62
N PHE A 55 15.23 22.72 0.64
CA PHE A 55 16.36 23.10 1.50
C PHE A 55 17.58 22.18 1.41
N ASN A 56 17.47 20.92 1.02
CA ASN A 56 18.61 19.98 1.01
C ASN A 56 19.04 19.50 -0.39
N GLY A 57 18.18 19.62 -1.40
CA GLY A 57 18.49 19.38 -2.81
C GLY A 57 18.71 17.92 -3.22
N ARG A 58 19.04 17.00 -2.32
CA ARG A 58 19.38 15.60 -2.67
C ARG A 58 18.21 14.64 -2.49
N ILE A 59 17.53 14.30 -3.59
CA ILE A 59 16.32 13.47 -3.59
C ILE A 59 16.62 12.03 -3.14
N LYS A 60 17.70 11.43 -3.67
CA LYS A 60 18.01 10.00 -3.46
C LYS A 60 18.10 9.62 -1.99
N ARG A 61 18.63 10.51 -1.14
CA ARG A 61 18.81 10.25 0.30
C ARG A 61 17.47 10.09 1.01
N TYR A 62 16.48 10.93 0.68
CA TYR A 62 15.15 10.84 1.27
C TYR A 62 14.43 9.56 0.83
N ALA A 63 14.48 9.22 -0.45
CA ALA A 63 13.86 8.00 -0.95
C ALA A 63 14.51 6.74 -0.36
N LEU A 64 15.84 6.65 -0.38
CA LEU A 64 16.57 5.43 -0.03
C LEU A 64 16.63 5.18 1.49
N TYR A 65 16.90 6.21 2.30
CA TYR A 65 17.12 6.04 3.74
C TYR A 65 15.86 6.23 4.58
N PHE A 66 14.85 6.94 4.05
CA PHE A 66 13.61 7.22 4.79
C PHE A 66 12.39 6.59 4.11
N GLY A 67 12.15 6.90 2.84
CA GLY A 67 10.94 6.48 2.13
C GLY A 67 10.73 4.95 2.10
N VAL A 68 11.70 4.21 1.54
CA VAL A 68 11.57 2.75 1.43
C VAL A 68 11.60 2.06 2.78
N PRO A 69 12.57 2.32 3.67
CA PRO A 69 12.62 1.61 4.95
C PRO A 69 11.37 1.86 5.80
N LEU A 70 10.81 3.07 5.79
CA LEU A 70 9.58 3.39 6.51
C LEU A 70 8.36 2.68 5.91
N THR A 71 8.29 2.58 4.57
CA THR A 71 7.23 1.82 3.88
C THR A 71 7.31 0.34 4.24
N ILE A 72 8.51 -0.25 4.17
CA ILE A 72 8.74 -1.66 4.54
C ILE A 72 8.41 -1.88 6.02
N LEU A 73 8.80 -0.96 6.91
CA LEU A 73 8.46 -1.04 8.33
C LEU A 73 6.95 -0.99 8.54
N GLY A 74 6.25 -0.05 7.90
CA GLY A 74 4.80 0.06 8.03
C GLY A 74 4.07 -1.20 7.57
N VAL A 75 4.43 -1.72 6.39
CA VAL A 75 3.81 -2.95 5.84
C VAL A 75 4.24 -4.20 6.61
N GLY A 76 5.50 -4.27 7.05
CA GLY A 76 6.01 -5.36 7.87
C GLY A 76 5.36 -5.42 9.25
N LEU A 77 5.11 -4.28 9.88
CA LEU A 77 4.36 -4.22 11.15
C LEU A 77 2.91 -4.64 10.97
N MET A 78 2.28 -4.37 9.82
CA MET A 78 0.93 -4.86 9.54
C MET A 78 0.84 -6.39 9.53
N ILE A 79 1.92 -7.11 9.20
CA ILE A 79 1.95 -8.58 9.27
C ILE A 79 1.74 -9.07 10.71
N HIS A 80 2.25 -8.33 11.69
CA HIS A 80 2.10 -8.67 13.11
C HIS A 80 0.78 -8.15 13.68
N PHE A 81 0.39 -6.91 13.35
CA PHE A 81 -0.77 -6.25 13.95
C PHE A 81 -2.11 -6.60 13.30
N ARG A 82 -2.15 -7.22 12.10
CA ARG A 82 -3.40 -7.73 11.49
C ARG A 82 -3.81 -9.10 12.05
N GLN A 83 -3.75 -9.25 13.37
CA GLN A 83 -4.26 -10.43 14.08
C GLN A 83 -5.58 -10.11 14.80
N PRO A 84 -6.46 -11.11 14.99
CA PRO A 84 -7.68 -10.93 15.77
C PRO A 84 -7.37 -10.45 17.19
N GLY A 85 -8.08 -9.41 17.66
CA GLY A 85 -7.94 -8.89 19.02
C GLY A 85 -6.90 -7.78 19.22
N VAL A 86 -6.18 -7.37 18.17
CA VAL A 86 -5.24 -6.24 18.25
C VAL A 86 -5.99 -4.90 18.25
N ASN A 87 -5.48 -3.94 19.02
CA ASN A 87 -6.04 -2.58 19.08
C ASN A 87 -5.88 -1.86 17.72
N ILE A 88 -6.95 -1.23 17.25
CA ILE A 88 -7.00 -0.52 15.97
C ILE A 88 -5.96 0.61 15.87
N GLY A 89 -5.54 1.18 17.00
CA GLY A 89 -4.50 2.21 17.05
C GLY A 89 -3.18 1.77 16.42
N TYR A 90 -2.82 0.48 16.52
CA TYR A 90 -1.61 -0.04 15.88
C TYR A 90 -1.72 -0.08 14.36
N ILE A 91 -2.91 -0.34 13.83
CA ILE A 91 -3.17 -0.30 12.39
C ILE A 91 -3.09 1.13 11.89
N VAL A 92 -3.70 2.07 12.63
CA VAL A 92 -3.63 3.50 12.32
C VAL A 92 -2.18 3.97 12.31
N MET A 93 -1.37 3.57 13.29
CA MET A 93 0.07 3.84 13.30
C MET A 93 0.77 3.28 12.05
N CYS A 94 0.48 2.04 11.66
CA CYS A 94 1.07 1.45 10.45
C CYS A 94 0.65 2.23 9.19
N GLN A 95 -0.62 2.65 9.08
CA GLN A 95 -1.10 3.47 7.97
C GLN A 95 -0.38 4.82 7.91
N ILE A 96 -0.10 5.45 9.04
CA ILE A 96 0.68 6.69 9.09
C ILE A 96 2.12 6.47 8.58
N PHE A 97 2.78 5.39 9.01
CA PHE A 97 4.13 5.07 8.52
C PHE A 97 4.14 4.83 7.02
N VAL A 98 3.19 4.07 6.49
CA VAL A 98 3.09 3.85 5.05
C VAL A 98 2.71 5.14 4.31
N ALA A 99 1.87 6.00 4.88
CA ALA A 99 1.53 7.29 4.29
C ALA A 99 2.76 8.20 4.12
N PHE A 100 3.61 8.26 5.15
CA PHE A 100 4.82 9.08 5.12
C PHE A 100 5.90 8.45 4.22
N GLY A 101 6.06 7.14 4.27
CA GLY A 101 6.98 6.40 3.40
C GLY A 101 6.57 6.50 1.92
N GLY A 102 5.32 6.13 1.60
CA GLY A 102 4.75 6.18 0.26
C GLY A 102 4.72 7.59 -0.32
N GLY A 103 4.25 8.59 0.45
CA GLY A 103 4.27 9.99 0.03
C GLY A 103 5.69 10.49 -0.29
N THR A 104 6.68 10.04 0.49
CA THR A 104 8.09 10.35 0.21
C THR A 104 8.52 9.80 -1.14
N LEU A 105 8.19 8.54 -1.43
CA LEU A 105 8.62 7.85 -2.64
C LEU A 105 8.00 8.46 -3.89
N VAL A 106 6.69 8.74 -3.87
CA VAL A 106 5.96 9.31 -5.02
C VAL A 106 6.54 10.68 -5.41
N ILE A 107 6.78 11.57 -4.45
CA ILE A 107 7.40 12.87 -4.77
C ILE A 107 8.81 12.70 -5.28
N CYS A 108 9.61 11.86 -4.62
CA CYS A 108 10.99 11.65 -5.03
C CYS A 108 11.07 11.13 -6.46
N GLU A 109 10.14 10.27 -6.88
CA GLU A 109 9.99 9.81 -8.27
C GLU A 109 9.71 10.94 -9.23
N GLN A 110 8.61 11.66 -9.01
CA GLN A 110 8.17 12.73 -9.90
C GLN A 110 9.22 13.84 -10.01
N MET A 111 9.84 14.21 -8.89
CA MET A 111 10.92 15.18 -8.87
C MET A 111 12.16 14.69 -9.62
N THR A 112 12.51 13.41 -9.47
CA THR A 112 13.65 12.81 -10.19
C THR A 112 13.40 12.85 -11.70
N VAL A 113 12.20 12.49 -12.14
CA VAL A 113 11.77 12.55 -13.54
C VAL A 113 11.84 13.97 -14.08
N MET A 114 11.31 14.95 -13.33
CA MET A 114 11.37 16.36 -13.73
C MET A 114 12.81 16.89 -13.80
N ALA A 115 13.68 16.46 -12.89
CA ALA A 115 15.06 16.90 -12.80
C ALA A 115 15.97 16.40 -13.94
N VAL A 116 15.69 15.20 -14.49
CA VAL A 116 16.45 14.63 -15.61
C VAL A 116 15.88 14.99 -16.99
N SER A 117 14.68 15.57 -17.03
CA SER A 117 13.96 15.89 -18.27
C SER A 117 14.17 17.33 -18.70
N THR A 118 14.12 17.59 -20.01
CA THR A 118 14.03 18.94 -20.55
C THR A 118 12.64 19.52 -20.27
N HIS A 119 12.53 20.82 -19.94
CA HIS A 119 11.26 21.47 -19.60
C HIS A 119 10.11 21.21 -20.58
N GLN A 120 10.40 21.17 -21.88
CA GLN A 120 9.41 20.91 -22.93
C GLN A 120 8.83 19.48 -22.88
N HIS A 121 9.58 18.51 -22.34
CA HIS A 121 9.19 17.09 -22.30
C HIS A 121 8.67 16.64 -20.94
N ILE A 122 8.76 17.47 -19.90
CA ILE A 122 8.28 17.12 -18.55
C ILE A 122 6.84 16.55 -18.58
N PRO A 123 5.85 17.17 -19.25
CA PRO A 123 4.49 16.63 -19.26
C PRO A 123 4.41 15.23 -19.88
N ALA A 124 5.14 14.99 -20.97
CA ALA A 124 5.13 13.70 -21.66
C ALA A 124 5.78 12.59 -20.81
N VAL A 125 6.88 12.90 -20.11
CA VAL A 125 7.57 11.91 -19.26
C VAL A 125 6.76 11.61 -17.99
N LEU A 126 6.10 12.61 -17.40
CA LEU A 126 5.17 12.39 -16.28
C LEU A 126 3.94 11.58 -16.72
N ALA A 127 3.41 11.81 -17.91
CA ALA A 127 2.32 10.99 -18.45
C ALA A 127 2.75 9.52 -18.63
N MET A 128 3.99 9.29 -19.08
CA MET A 128 4.55 7.93 -19.18
C MET A 128 4.75 7.29 -17.80
N GLU A 129 5.21 8.05 -16.81
CA GLU A 129 5.31 7.59 -15.42
C GLU A 129 3.93 7.17 -14.87
N GLY A 130 2.91 8.01 -15.06
CA GLY A 130 1.53 7.68 -14.72
C GLY A 130 1.02 6.42 -15.41
N LEU A 131 1.31 6.23 -16.70
CA LEU A 131 0.96 4.99 -17.42
C LEU A 131 1.59 3.76 -16.76
N VAL A 132 2.88 3.84 -16.40
CA VAL A 132 3.58 2.74 -15.71
C VAL A 132 2.97 2.48 -14.33
N ALA A 133 2.58 3.53 -13.60
CA ALA A 133 1.86 3.40 -12.33
C ALA A 133 0.52 2.67 -12.52
N TYR A 134 -0.30 3.05 -13.51
CA TYR A 134 -1.58 2.39 -13.82
C TYR A 134 -1.44 0.92 -14.21
N ILE A 135 -0.40 0.59 -14.98
CA ILE A 135 -0.08 -0.81 -15.31
C ILE A 135 0.29 -1.57 -14.03
N GLY A 136 1.13 -0.98 -13.17
CA GLY A 136 1.49 -1.54 -11.88
C GLY A 136 0.27 -1.80 -10.98
N SER A 137 -0.65 -0.84 -10.91
CA SER A 137 -1.90 -0.97 -10.16
C SER A 137 -2.76 -2.11 -10.67
N SER A 138 -2.92 -2.23 -11.99
CA SER A 138 -3.69 -3.31 -12.63
C SER A 138 -3.09 -4.69 -12.35
N ILE A 139 -1.77 -4.82 -12.41
CA ILE A 139 -1.05 -6.05 -12.07
C ILE A 139 -1.23 -6.38 -10.58
N GLY A 140 -1.07 -5.40 -9.69
CA GLY A 140 -1.26 -5.58 -8.25
C GLY A 140 -2.68 -6.04 -7.90
N LEU A 141 -3.70 -5.45 -8.53
CA LEU A 141 -5.10 -5.85 -8.40
C LEU A 141 -5.34 -7.29 -8.89
N ALA A 142 -4.78 -7.67 -10.03
CA ALA A 142 -4.89 -9.03 -10.56
C ALA A 142 -4.23 -10.07 -9.63
N ILE A 143 -3.04 -9.76 -9.10
CA ILE A 143 -2.37 -10.61 -8.10
C ILE A 143 -3.21 -10.70 -6.83
N ALA A 144 -3.72 -9.58 -6.32
CA ALA A 144 -4.57 -9.55 -5.14
C ALA A 144 -5.80 -10.45 -5.32
N ALA A 145 -6.48 -10.34 -6.47
CA ALA A 145 -7.65 -11.15 -6.78
C ALA A 145 -7.31 -12.64 -6.89
N ALA A 146 -6.20 -13.00 -7.55
CA ALA A 146 -5.75 -14.38 -7.64
C ALA A 146 -5.38 -14.96 -6.26
N MET A 147 -4.69 -14.19 -5.43
CA MET A 147 -4.37 -14.58 -4.05
C MET A 147 -5.63 -14.75 -3.22
N TRP A 148 -6.57 -13.81 -3.30
CA TRP A 148 -7.82 -13.88 -2.56
C TRP A 148 -8.66 -15.10 -2.94
N THR A 149 -8.92 -15.27 -4.23
CA THR A 149 -9.75 -16.38 -4.74
C THR A 149 -9.06 -17.75 -4.61
N GLY A 150 -7.73 -17.80 -4.57
CA GLY A 150 -6.97 -19.04 -4.37
C GLY A 150 -6.80 -19.43 -2.90
N ILE A 151 -6.57 -18.46 -2.00
CA ILE A 151 -6.16 -18.72 -0.60
C ILE A 151 -7.33 -18.60 0.36
N PHE A 152 -8.14 -17.53 0.26
CA PHE A 152 -9.22 -17.28 1.21
C PHE A 152 -10.24 -18.42 1.30
N PRO A 153 -10.78 -18.97 0.20
CA PRO A 153 -11.74 -20.07 0.30
C PRO A 153 -11.12 -21.35 0.85
N GLN A 154 -9.85 -21.64 0.55
CA GLN A 154 -9.15 -22.79 1.15
C GLN A 154 -9.02 -22.61 2.67
N LYS A 155 -8.56 -21.44 3.12
CA LYS A 155 -8.46 -21.12 4.55
C LYS A 155 -9.81 -21.05 5.24
N LEU A 156 -10.86 -20.68 4.53
CA LEU A 156 -12.20 -20.67 5.08
C LEU A 156 -12.73 -22.09 5.28
N LEU A 157 -12.55 -23.00 4.31
CA LEU A 157 -12.92 -24.42 4.47
C LEU A 157 -12.14 -25.11 5.60
N GLU A 158 -10.85 -24.82 5.74
CA GLU A 158 -10.00 -25.39 6.80
C GLU A 158 -10.41 -24.93 8.20
N ASN A 159 -10.81 -23.67 8.35
CA ASN A 159 -11.10 -23.09 9.66
C ASN A 159 -12.59 -23.15 10.06
N LEU A 160 -13.52 -23.31 9.10
CA LEU A 160 -14.96 -23.36 9.40
C LEU A 160 -15.34 -24.62 10.21
N PRO A 161 -16.18 -24.48 11.24
CA PRO A 161 -16.72 -25.64 11.95
C PRO A 161 -17.65 -26.45 11.03
N ALA A 162 -17.77 -27.75 11.29
CA ALA A 162 -18.63 -28.66 10.51
C ALA A 162 -20.08 -28.17 10.39
N SER A 163 -20.59 -27.48 11.42
CA SER A 163 -21.93 -26.90 11.45
C SER A 163 -22.14 -25.73 10.48
N ALA A 164 -21.08 -25.11 9.98
CA ALA A 164 -21.14 -23.94 9.09
C ALA A 164 -20.56 -24.22 7.69
N GLN A 165 -20.15 -25.46 7.41
CA GLN A 165 -19.62 -25.81 6.08
C GLN A 165 -20.67 -25.72 4.97
N SER A 166 -21.95 -25.95 5.27
CA SER A 166 -23.04 -25.76 4.30
C SER A 166 -23.21 -24.31 3.88
N GLU A 167 -22.86 -23.36 4.76
CA GLU A 167 -22.91 -21.92 4.52
C GLU A 167 -21.63 -21.38 3.87
N PHE A 168 -20.71 -22.24 3.46
CA PHE A 168 -19.43 -21.80 2.89
C PHE A 168 -19.62 -20.84 1.70
N ALA A 169 -20.52 -21.15 0.77
CA ALA A 169 -20.73 -20.34 -0.43
C ALA A 169 -21.33 -18.96 -0.10
N SER A 170 -22.26 -18.89 0.85
CA SER A 170 -22.87 -17.64 1.31
C SER A 170 -21.86 -16.79 2.07
N ILE A 171 -21.07 -17.41 2.97
CA ILE A 171 -19.99 -16.75 3.70
C ILE A 171 -18.92 -16.24 2.75
N TYR A 172 -18.46 -17.03 1.78
CA TYR A 172 -17.42 -16.60 0.84
C TYR A 172 -17.89 -15.46 -0.07
N GLY A 173 -19.13 -15.54 -0.56
CA GLY A 173 -19.66 -14.63 -1.58
C GLY A 173 -20.13 -13.27 -1.06
N ASP A 174 -20.41 -13.12 0.25
CA ASP A 174 -21.03 -11.91 0.78
C ASP A 174 -20.40 -11.41 2.08
N LEU A 175 -19.84 -10.20 2.02
CA LEU A 175 -19.26 -9.49 3.17
C LEU A 175 -20.28 -9.23 4.28
N THR A 176 -21.54 -8.98 3.92
CA THR A 176 -22.62 -8.72 4.89
C THR A 176 -22.99 -9.98 5.67
N VAL A 177 -22.96 -11.15 5.00
CA VAL A 177 -23.16 -12.45 5.64
C VAL A 177 -21.99 -12.76 6.59
N GLN A 178 -20.76 -12.49 6.17
CA GLN A 178 -19.60 -12.63 7.07
C GLN A 178 -19.73 -11.74 8.31
N ALA A 179 -20.17 -10.48 8.10
CA ALA A 179 -20.32 -9.48 9.14
C ALA A 179 -21.48 -9.77 10.11
N SER A 180 -22.54 -10.48 9.68
CA SER A 180 -23.74 -10.74 10.47
C SER A 180 -23.56 -11.79 11.56
N TYR A 181 -22.58 -12.70 11.43
CA TYR A 181 -22.32 -13.70 12.46
C TYR A 181 -21.93 -13.05 13.80
N PRO A 182 -22.52 -13.51 14.93
CA PRO A 182 -22.21 -12.96 16.25
C PRO A 182 -20.72 -13.04 16.57
N VAL A 183 -20.18 -11.94 17.10
CA VAL A 183 -18.78 -11.87 17.53
C VAL A 183 -18.53 -12.90 18.64
N GLY A 184 -17.46 -13.68 18.50
CA GLY A 184 -17.13 -14.75 19.44
C GLY A 184 -17.79 -16.10 19.13
N SER A 185 -18.71 -16.16 18.15
CA SER A 185 -19.19 -17.45 17.65
C SER A 185 -18.04 -18.23 16.97
N PRO A 186 -18.06 -19.57 17.00
CA PRO A 186 -17.04 -20.40 16.33
C PRO A 186 -16.90 -20.06 14.84
N THR A 187 -18.02 -19.79 14.16
CA THR A 187 -18.04 -19.38 12.75
C THR A 187 -17.38 -18.02 12.55
N ARG A 188 -17.63 -17.03 13.42
CA ARG A 188 -16.99 -15.71 13.29
C ARG A 188 -15.50 -15.76 13.56
N ILE A 189 -15.07 -16.51 14.58
CA ILE A 189 -13.64 -16.71 14.88
C ILE A 189 -12.93 -17.39 13.71
N ALA A 190 -13.57 -18.38 13.08
CA ALA A 190 -13.05 -19.04 11.89
C ALA A 190 -12.87 -18.06 10.73
N ILE A 191 -13.89 -17.24 10.43
CA ILE A 191 -13.84 -16.22 9.39
C ILE A 191 -12.71 -15.21 9.67
N ASP A 192 -12.63 -14.66 10.88
CA ASP A 192 -11.61 -13.69 11.27
C ASP A 192 -10.19 -14.27 11.11
N LYS A 193 -10.00 -15.54 11.47
CA LYS A 193 -8.73 -16.24 11.30
C LYS A 193 -8.38 -16.43 9.82
N SER A 194 -9.33 -16.85 8.98
CA SER A 194 -9.12 -17.00 7.53
C SER A 194 -8.76 -15.67 6.85
N TYR A 195 -9.36 -14.57 7.29
CA TYR A 195 -9.00 -13.21 6.87
C TYR A 195 -7.56 -12.88 7.24
N ALA A 196 -7.18 -13.08 8.51
CA ALA A 196 -5.84 -12.78 9.01
C ALA A 196 -4.75 -13.57 8.27
N GLU A 197 -4.96 -14.87 8.05
CA GLU A 197 -4.00 -15.73 7.36
C GLU A 197 -3.84 -15.34 5.88
N THR A 198 -4.94 -15.08 5.19
CA THR A 198 -4.92 -14.65 3.78
C THR A 198 -4.18 -13.32 3.65
N GLN A 199 -4.52 -12.35 4.49
CA GLN A 199 -3.94 -11.01 4.46
C GLN A 199 -2.47 -11.00 4.87
N LYS A 200 -2.07 -11.87 5.79
CA LYS A 200 -0.66 -12.08 6.13
C LYS A 200 0.16 -12.51 4.91
N LEU A 201 -0.34 -13.45 4.11
CA LEU A 201 0.35 -13.89 2.88
C LEU A 201 0.44 -12.77 1.84
N MET A 202 -0.63 -12.00 1.65
CA MET A 202 -0.64 -10.84 0.75
C MET A 202 0.37 -9.77 1.18
N LEU A 203 0.46 -9.49 2.48
CA LEU A 203 1.45 -8.54 3.03
C LEU A 203 2.89 -9.04 2.88
N ILE A 204 3.15 -10.33 3.03
CA ILE A 204 4.48 -10.93 2.80
C ILE A 204 4.89 -10.77 1.33
N ALA A 205 3.97 -11.05 0.40
CA ALA A 205 4.20 -10.85 -1.02
C ALA A 205 4.50 -9.37 -1.35
N ALA A 206 3.70 -8.44 -0.82
CA ALA A 206 3.93 -7.00 -1.00
C ALA A 206 5.27 -6.54 -0.40
N THR A 207 5.62 -7.00 0.81
CA THR A 207 6.90 -6.70 1.47
C THR A 207 8.10 -7.14 0.62
N SER A 208 7.98 -8.32 -0.02
CA SER A 208 9.01 -8.85 -0.91
C SER A 208 9.16 -8.01 -2.19
N LEU A 209 8.09 -7.39 -2.69
CA LEU A 209 8.18 -6.48 -3.83
C LEU A 209 8.80 -5.13 -3.45
N TYR A 210 8.62 -4.65 -2.21
CA TYR A 210 9.27 -3.43 -1.75
C TYR A 210 10.81 -3.54 -1.68
N THR A 211 11.38 -4.75 -1.57
CA THR A 211 12.84 -4.92 -1.71
C THR A 211 13.30 -4.64 -3.14
N ILE A 212 12.49 -4.93 -4.16
CA ILE A 212 12.76 -4.55 -5.55
C ILE A 212 12.74 -3.02 -5.68
N THR A 213 11.79 -2.35 -5.01
CA THR A 213 11.75 -0.88 -4.94
C THR A 213 13.03 -0.31 -4.32
N LEU A 214 13.53 -0.91 -3.24
CA LEU A 214 14.80 -0.52 -2.60
C LEU A 214 15.98 -0.60 -3.58
N VAL A 215 16.12 -1.74 -4.28
CA VAL A 215 17.19 -1.94 -5.27
C VAL A 215 17.04 -0.94 -6.43
N SER A 216 15.82 -0.70 -6.90
CA SER A 216 15.54 0.26 -7.97
C SER A 216 16.01 1.67 -7.61
N ILE A 217 15.78 2.13 -6.37
CA ILE A 217 16.22 3.46 -5.91
C ILE A 217 17.73 3.49 -5.64
N ALA A 218 18.32 2.38 -5.19
CA ALA A 218 19.76 2.30 -5.03
C ALA A 218 20.50 2.56 -6.35
N LEU A 219 19.90 2.15 -7.48
CA LEU A 219 20.40 2.41 -8.83
C LEU A 219 20.13 3.82 -9.35
N TRP A 220 19.34 4.65 -8.65
CA TRP A 220 19.12 6.04 -9.08
C TRP A 220 20.42 6.83 -9.02
N LYS A 221 20.59 7.73 -9.99
CA LYS A 221 21.65 8.73 -9.95
C LYS A 221 21.36 9.70 -8.81
N ASP A 222 22.38 10.03 -8.01
CA ASP A 222 22.23 11.08 -6.99
C ASP A 222 22.11 12.42 -7.70
N ILE A 223 20.90 13.00 -7.66
CA ILE A 223 20.57 14.26 -8.31
C ILE A 223 20.40 15.32 -7.23
N ASP A 224 21.16 16.39 -7.37
CA ASP A 224 21.04 17.59 -6.53
C ASP A 224 20.23 18.65 -7.26
N VAL A 225 18.95 18.76 -6.92
CA VAL A 225 18.00 19.67 -7.57
C VAL A 225 18.39 21.14 -7.41
N LYS A 226 19.20 21.50 -6.41
CA LYS A 226 19.66 22.88 -6.22
C LYS A 226 20.68 23.32 -7.26
N ASN A 227 21.50 22.37 -7.71
CA ASN A 227 22.61 22.62 -8.63
C ASN A 227 22.22 22.39 -10.10
N ILE A 228 20.97 22.02 -10.36
CA ILE A 228 20.42 21.97 -11.71
C ILE A 228 20.27 23.42 -12.18
N LYS A 229 21.24 23.89 -12.95
CA LYS A 229 21.01 25.02 -13.86
C LYS A 229 19.82 24.62 -14.74
N GLN A 230 18.65 25.22 -14.51
CA GLN A 230 17.54 25.12 -15.45
C GLN A 230 18.13 25.35 -16.83
N ARG A 231 18.00 24.38 -17.74
CA ARG A 231 18.47 24.53 -19.12
C ARG A 231 17.52 25.49 -19.82
N THR A 232 17.57 26.76 -19.44
CA THR A 232 17.02 27.90 -20.18
C THR A 232 17.92 28.14 -21.38
N LYS A 233 17.99 27.18 -22.30
CA LYS A 233 18.50 27.41 -23.66
C LYS A 233 17.30 27.39 -24.59
N GLY A 234 16.85 28.58 -24.99
CA GLY A 234 15.92 28.76 -26.10
C GLY A 234 14.54 29.32 -25.71
N LEU A 235 14.51 30.54 -25.19
CA LEU A 235 13.43 31.49 -25.51
C LEU A 235 14.12 32.70 -26.13
N ILE A 236 14.39 32.58 -27.43
CA ILE A 236 14.54 33.69 -28.38
C ILE A 236 13.63 33.32 -29.55
#